data_AF-A0A7V5H0B0-F1
#
_entry.id   AF-A0A7V5H0B0-F1
#
_cell.length_a   1.000
_cell.length_b   1.000
_cell.length_c   1.000
_cell.angle_alpha   90.00
_cell.angle_beta   90.00
_cell.angle_gamma   90.00
#
_symmetry.space_group_name_H-M   'P 1'
#
loop_
_entity.id
_entity.type
_entity.pdbx_description
1 polymer ?
#
loop_
_entity_poly.entity_id
_entity_poly.type
_entity_poly.pdbx_seq_one_letter_code
_entity_poly.pdbx_strand_id
1 'polypeptide(L)' 'FLRWAKNIFGKNNVESAVQALKEKYRSWGAPVSLRDLNISRDEIPKIIEIILQANTIRNIGNIKNLDFNDLYEILNIAY' A
#
# COMPACT_ATOMS: atom_id res chain seq x y z
N PHE A 1 -6.21 10.89 9.11
CA PHE A 1 -5.20 11.20 8.08
C PHE A 1 -5.14 12.67 7.64
N LEU A 2 -6.20 13.49 7.77
CA LEU A 2 -6.14 14.92 7.39
C LEU A 2 -5.02 15.72 8.09
N ARG A 3 -4.77 15.48 9.38
CA ARG A 3 -3.66 16.11 10.11
C ARG A 3 -2.30 15.81 9.46
N TRP A 4 -2.08 14.58 9.01
CA TRP A 4 -0.86 14.17 8.31
C TRP A 4 -0.74 14.85 6.94
N ALA A 5 -1.83 14.87 6.18
CA ALA A 5 -1.88 15.53 4.87
C ALA A 5 -1.49 17.02 4.96
N LYS A 6 -2.05 17.72 5.96
CA LYS A 6 -1.74 19.13 6.21
C LYS A 6 -0.31 19.34 6.70
N ASN A 7 0.10 18.61 7.74
CA ASN A 7 1.35 18.90 8.43
C ASN A 7 2.60 18.46 7.66
N ILE A 8 2.51 17.40 6.85
CA ILE A 8 3.67 16.85 6.12
C ILE A 8 3.72 17.35 4.67
N PHE A 9 2.56 17.46 4.02
CA PHE A 9 2.48 17.76 2.58
C PHE A 9 1.78 19.08 2.25
N GLY A 10 1.27 19.81 3.26
CA GLY A 10 0.53 21.06 3.03
C GLY A 10 -0.75 20.88 2.24
N LYS A 11 -1.36 19.68 2.26
CA LYS A 11 -2.55 19.35 1.48
C LYS A 11 -3.83 19.39 2.33
N ASN A 12 -4.95 19.73 1.67
CA ASN A 12 -6.25 19.90 2.32
C ASN A 12 -7.14 18.64 2.27
N ASN A 13 -6.73 17.59 1.55
CA ASN A 13 -7.39 16.29 1.53
C ASN A 13 -6.36 15.16 1.54
N VAL A 14 -6.80 13.95 1.85
CA VAL A 14 -5.92 12.80 2.04
C VAL A 14 -5.38 12.29 0.71
N GLU A 15 -6.22 12.30 -0.33
CA GLU A 15 -5.94 11.78 -1.67
C GLU A 15 -4.75 12.52 -2.31
N SER A 16 -4.77 13.86 -2.27
CA SER A 16 -3.67 14.68 -2.79
C SER A 16 -2.38 14.55 -1.96
N ALA A 17 -2.47 14.23 -0.67
CA ALA A 17 -1.29 13.93 0.14
C ALA A 17 -0.71 12.55 -0.17
N VAL A 18 -1.55 11.54 -0.43
CA VAL A 18 -1.10 10.21 -0.89
C VAL A 18 -0.40 10.34 -2.25
N GLN A 19 -0.92 11.16 -3.15
CA GLN A 19 -0.28 11.43 -4.43
C GLN A 19 1.08 12.12 -4.26
N ALA A 20 1.16 13.16 -3.42
CA ALA A 20 2.41 13.84 -3.11
C ALA A 20 3.46 12.90 -2.46
N LEU A 21 3.01 11.96 -1.62
CA LEU A 21 3.88 10.91 -1.05
C LEU A 21 4.43 9.99 -2.15
N LYS A 22 3.58 9.52 -3.08
CA LYS A 22 4.01 8.69 -4.22
C LYS A 22 5.04 9.41 -5.10
N GLU A 23 4.80 10.69 -5.40
CA GLU A 23 5.74 11.53 -6.15
C GLU A 23 7.07 11.69 -5.42
N LYS A 24 7.04 11.85 -4.09
CA LYS A 24 8.25 11.93 -3.29
C LYS A 24 9.08 10.65 -3.35
N TYR A 25 8.45 9.49 -3.21
CA TYR A 25 9.14 8.20 -3.35
C TYR A 25 9.74 8.02 -4.75
N ARG A 26 9.00 8.36 -5.82
CA ARG A 26 9.54 8.35 -7.19
C ARG A 26 10.75 9.28 -7.35
N SER A 27 10.72 10.46 -6.74
CA SER A 27 11.85 11.41 -6.78
C SER A 27 13.13 10.87 -6.12
N TRP A 28 13.00 9.86 -5.26
CA TRP A 28 14.13 9.13 -4.66
C TRP A 28 14.53 7.88 -5.44
N GLY A 29 13.90 7.61 -6.59
CA GLY A 29 14.11 6.41 -7.37
C GLY A 29 13.44 5.16 -6.81
N ALA A 30 12.52 5.30 -5.85
CA ALA A 30 11.79 4.18 -5.31
C ALA A 30 10.56 3.82 -6.18
N PRO A 31 10.34 2.54 -6.48
CA PRO A 31 9.13 2.08 -7.17
C PRO A 31 7.90 2.31 -6.28
N VAL A 32 6.77 2.64 -6.90
CA VAL A 32 5.51 2.91 -6.18
C VAL A 32 4.34 2.08 -6.72
N SER A 33 4.63 1.15 -7.63
CA SER A 33 3.72 0.14 -8.12
C SER A 33 4.39 -1.23 -8.22
N LEU A 34 3.59 -2.29 -8.23
CA LEU A 34 4.07 -3.66 -8.47
C LEU A 34 4.66 -3.80 -9.88
N ARG A 35 4.12 -3.07 -10.87
CA ARG A 35 4.64 -3.04 -12.24
C ARG A 35 6.07 -2.50 -12.32
N ASP A 36 6.40 -1.49 -11.51
CA ASP A 36 7.76 -0.94 -11.45
C ASP A 36 8.80 -1.99 -11.00
N LEU A 37 8.34 -3.07 -10.35
CA LEU A 37 9.15 -4.20 -9.87
C LEU A 37 9.06 -5.44 -10.77
N ASN A 38 8.39 -5.35 -11.93
CA ASN A 38 8.08 -6.49 -12.80
C ASN A 38 7.29 -7.62 -12.11
N ILE A 39 6.52 -7.29 -11.08
CA ILE A 39 5.60 -8.25 -10.44
C ILE A 39 4.31 -8.25 -11.24
N SER A 40 3.92 -9.43 -11.73
CA SER A 40 2.72 -9.62 -12.53
C SER A 40 1.47 -9.69 -11.67
N ARG A 41 0.32 -9.32 -12.25
CA ARG A 41 -0.97 -9.31 -11.53
C ARG A 41 -1.39 -10.70 -11.06
N ASP A 42 -1.05 -11.74 -11.82
CA ASP A 42 -1.34 -13.14 -11.47
C ASP A 42 -0.52 -13.66 -10.28
N GLU A 43 0.55 -12.95 -9.88
CA GLU A 43 1.34 -13.28 -8.68
C GLU A 43 0.69 -12.77 -7.39
N ILE A 44 -0.26 -11.83 -7.48
CA ILE A 44 -0.92 -11.21 -6.31
C ILE A 44 -1.52 -12.26 -5.34
N PRO A 45 -2.31 -13.25 -5.78
CA PRO A 45 -2.85 -14.27 -4.88
C PRO A 45 -1.76 -15.04 -4.13
N LYS A 46 -0.63 -15.33 -4.79
CA LYS A 46 0.48 -16.06 -4.16
C LYS A 46 1.20 -15.22 -3.11
N ILE A 47 1.37 -13.93 -3.36
CA ILE A 47 1.94 -12.97 -2.39
C ILE A 47 1.05 -12.91 -1.13
N ILE A 48 -0.27 -12.85 -1.29
CA ILE A 48 -1.21 -12.80 -0.16
C ILE A 48 -1.15 -14.09 0.66
N GLU A 49 -1.09 -15.25 0.00
CA GLU A 49 -0.93 -16.54 0.68
C GLU A 49 0.32 -16.54 1.59
N ILE A 50 1.46 -16.06 1.07
CA ILE A 50 2.71 -15.95 1.83
C ILE A 50 2.55 -15.00 3.02
N ILE A 51 1.91 -13.84 2.82
CA ILE A 51 1.63 -12.87 3.89
C ILE A 51 0.80 -13.51 5.01
N LEU A 52 -0.28 -14.22 4.67
CA LEU A 52 -1.17 -14.84 5.65
C LEU A 52 -0.48 -15.99 6.40
N GLN A 53 0.30 -16.82 5.70
CA GLN A 53 1.10 -17.89 6.31
C GLN A 53 2.12 -17.33 7.32
N ALA A 54 2.82 -16.25 6.96
CA ALA A 54 3.79 -15.59 7.83
C ALA A 54 3.15 -14.92 9.06
N ASN A 55 1.85 -14.61 9.02
CA ASN A 55 1.13 -13.89 10.06
C ASN A 55 0.06 -14.75 10.76
N THR A 56 0.17 -16.07 10.71
CA THR A 56 -0.78 -17.02 11.34
C THR A 56 -1.04 -16.77 12.83
N ILE A 57 -0.09 -16.16 13.54
CA ILE A 57 -0.17 -15.91 15.00
C ILE A 57 -0.59 -14.46 15.32
N ARG A 58 -0.63 -13.56 14.32
CA ARG A 58 -0.89 -12.13 14.55
C ARG A 58 -1.77 -11.51 13.46
N ASN A 59 -2.71 -10.69 13.89
CA ASN A 59 -3.52 -9.87 13.00
C ASN A 59 -2.65 -8.91 12.17
N ILE A 60 -3.02 -8.70 10.91
CA ILE A 60 -2.36 -7.76 10.02
C ILE A 60 -3.10 -6.43 10.11
N GLY A 61 -2.44 -5.40 10.64
CA GLY A 61 -3.00 -4.06 10.81
C GLY A 61 -3.59 -3.82 12.20
N ASN A 62 -3.38 -2.60 12.71
CA ASN A 62 -3.81 -2.20 14.06
C ASN A 62 -5.11 -1.39 14.08
N ILE A 63 -5.42 -0.67 12.99
CA ILE A 63 -6.65 0.13 12.85
C ILE A 63 -7.78 -0.75 12.30
N LYS A 64 -7.45 -1.59 11.32
CA LYS A 64 -8.32 -2.59 10.72
C LYS A 64 -7.52 -3.89 10.66
N ASN A 65 -8.14 -5.00 11.03
CA ASN A 65 -7.60 -6.31 10.74
C ASN A 65 -7.83 -6.61 9.26
N LEU A 66 -6.76 -6.81 8.51
CA LEU A 66 -6.79 -7.00 7.06
C LEU A 66 -6.91 -8.49 6.74
N ASP A 67 -8.02 -8.85 6.11
CA ASP A 67 -8.24 -10.20 5.60
C ASP A 67 -7.68 -10.37 4.17
N PHE A 68 -7.92 -11.55 3.58
CA PHE A 68 -7.48 -11.84 2.21
C PHE A 68 -8.00 -10.81 1.19
N ASN A 69 -9.28 -10.44 1.26
CA ASN A 69 -9.90 -9.53 0.29
C ASN A 69 -9.34 -8.11 0.45
N ASP A 70 -9.11 -7.67 1.69
CA ASP A 70 -8.46 -6.40 1.95
C ASP A 70 -7.05 -6.34 1.37
N LEU A 71 -6.25 -7.38 1.56
CA LEU A 71 -4.92 -7.48 1.00
C LEU A 71 -4.95 -7.50 -0.54
N TYR A 72 -5.91 -8.22 -1.12
CA TYR A 72 -6.11 -8.27 -2.57
C TYR A 72 -6.43 -6.89 -3.15
N GLU A 73 -7.35 -6.15 -2.53
CA GLU A 73 -7.69 -4.79 -2.97
C GLU A 73 -6.51 -3.81 -2.78
N ILE A 74 -5.77 -3.90 -1.68
CA ILE A 74 -4.58 -3.07 -1.46
C ILE A 74 -3.52 -3.33 -2.55
N LEU A 75 -3.25 -4.59 -2.89
CA LEU A 75 -2.29 -4.94 -3.93
C LEU A 75 -2.81 -4.55 -5.32
N ASN A 76 -4.11 -4.60 -5.58
CA ASN A 76 -4.71 -4.09 -6.81
C ASN A 76 -4.61 -2.58 -6.96
N ILE A 77 -4.75 -1.82 -5.86
CA ILE A 77 -4.52 -0.36 -5.84
C ILE A 77 -3.04 -0.03 -6.13
N ALA A 78 -2.14 -0.93 -5.75
CA ALA A 78 -0.70 -0.79 -5.94
C ALA A 78 -0.20 -1.31 -7.30
N TYR A 79 -1.04 -1.88 -8.17
CA TYR A 79 -0.64 -2.41 -9.47
C TYR A 79 -0.67 -1.36 -10.59
#